data_AF-A0A1F9YYH2-F1
#
_entry.id   AF-A0A1F9YYH2-F1
#
_cell.length_a   1.000
_cell.length_b   1.000
_cell.length_c   1.000
_cell.angle_alpha   90.00
_cell.angle_beta   90.00
_cell.angle_gamma   90.00
#
_symmetry.space_group_name_H-M   'P 1'
#
loop_
_entity.id
_entity.type
_entity.pdbx_description
1 polymer ?
#
loop_
_entity_poly.entity_id
_entity_poly.type
_entity_poly.pdbx_seq_one_letter_code
_entity_poly.pdbx_strand_id
1 'polypeptide(L)'
;MDWEMFVFLFLSAATLLSAIYVIRAREIVHSVVGLATCFIAIAALYIMLSAEFVAIVQILVYVGAVVVVILFGIMLTRREIMESEKR
;
A
#
# COMPACT_ATOMS: atom_id res chain seq x y z
N MET A 1 0.62 -25.68 -16.47
CA MET A 1 0.57 -24.49 -15.61
C MET A 1 1.44 -23.46 -16.29
N ASP A 2 0.84 -22.42 -16.84
CA ASP A 2 1.56 -21.44 -17.64
C ASP A 2 2.38 -20.52 -16.73
N TRP A 3 3.51 -20.00 -17.22
CA TRP A 3 4.41 -19.14 -16.44
C TRP A 3 3.68 -17.88 -15.92
N GLU A 4 2.71 -17.38 -16.69
CA GLU A 4 1.83 -16.28 -16.30
C GLU A 4 1.00 -16.62 -15.06
N MET A 5 0.47 -17.85 -14.98
CA MET A 5 -0.33 -18.28 -13.82
C MET A 5 0.49 -18.29 -12.53
N PHE A 6 1.76 -18.69 -12.60
CA PHE A 6 2.66 -18.63 -11.44
C PHE A 6 2.90 -17.19 -10.98
N VAL A 7 3.16 -16.28 -11.92
CA VAL A 7 3.36 -14.85 -11.61
C VAL A 7 2.10 -14.24 -11.01
N PHE A 8 0.94 -14.54 -11.59
CA PHE A 8 -0.36 -14.08 -11.09
C PHE A 8 -0.63 -14.57 -9.66
N LEU A 9 -0.42 -15.87 -9.40
CA LEU A 9 -0.61 -16.46 -8.07
C LEU A 9 0.35 -15.84 -7.05
N PHE A 10 1.61 -15.63 -7.42
CA PHE A 10 2.59 -14.99 -6.57
C PHE A 10 2.19 -13.55 -6.23
N LEU A 11 1.83 -12.73 -7.21
CA LEU A 11 1.41 -11.34 -7.01
C LEU A 11 0.09 -11.25 -6.21
N SER A 12 -0.85 -12.14 -6.46
CA SER A 12 -2.11 -12.23 -5.71
C SER A 12 -1.86 -12.60 -4.24
N ALA A 13 -1.00 -13.59 -3.98
CA ALA A 13 -0.60 -13.95 -2.63
C ALA A 13 0.14 -12.80 -1.94
N ALA A 14 1.07 -12.12 -2.63
CA ALA A 14 1.76 -10.95 -2.11
C ALA A 14 0.79 -9.82 -1.74
N THR A 15 -0.21 -9.56 -2.59
CA THR A 15 -1.27 -8.55 -2.35
C THR A 15 -2.06 -8.88 -1.08
N LEU A 16 -2.52 -10.13 -0.94
CA LEU A 16 -3.28 -10.58 0.24
C LEU A 16 -2.43 -10.55 1.51
N LEU A 17 -1.20 -11.05 1.47
CA LEU A 17 -0.28 -11.03 2.61
C LEU A 17 0.02 -9.60 3.05
N SER A 18 0.22 -8.69 2.10
CA SER A 18 0.43 -7.27 2.39
C SER A 18 -0.80 -6.65 3.04
N ALA A 19 -2.01 -6.89 2.52
CA ALA A 19 -3.25 -6.40 3.11
C ALA A 19 -3.47 -6.93 4.54
N ILE A 20 -3.17 -8.21 4.78
CA ILE A 20 -3.22 -8.81 6.11
C ILE A 20 -2.17 -8.17 7.04
N TYR A 21 -0.98 -7.84 6.53
CA TYR A 21 0.04 -7.13 7.29
C TYR A 21 -0.41 -5.72 7.68
N VAL A 22 -1.11 -4.99 6.80
CA VAL A 22 -1.65 -3.65 7.09
C VAL A 22 -2.50 -3.65 8.35
N ILE A 23 -3.42 -4.61 8.48
CA ILE A 23 -4.35 -4.70 9.61
C ILE A 23 -3.72 -5.28 10.88
N ARG A 24 -2.58 -5.98 10.76
CA ARG A 24 -1.88 -6.60 11.90
C ARG A 24 -0.76 -5.74 12.47
N ALA A 25 -0.27 -4.76 11.71
CA ALA A 25 0.80 -3.89 12.16
C ALA A 25 0.36 -3.06 13.37
N ARG A 26 1.21 -3.04 14.41
CA ARG A 26 0.98 -2.31 15.66
C ARG A 26 1.23 -0.81 15.52
N GLU A 27 2.14 -0.45 14.63
CA GLU A 27 2.53 0.92 14.35
C GLU A 27 1.98 1.34 13.00
N ILE A 28 1.34 2.51 12.95
CA ILE A 28 0.64 2.97 11.75
C ILE A 28 1.60 3.16 10.57
N VAL A 29 2.84 3.59 10.83
CA VAL A 29 3.86 3.73 9.79
C VAL A 29 4.10 2.39 9.07
N HIS A 30 4.15 1.29 9.82
CA HIS A 30 4.32 -0.05 9.24
C HIS A 30 3.07 -0.48 8.46
N SER A 31 1.87 -0.19 8.98
CA SER A 31 0.62 -0.44 8.25
C SER A 31 0.63 0.26 6.90
N VAL A 32 1.09 1.50 6.83
CA VAL A 32 1.09 2.28 5.60
C VAL A 32 2.18 1.83 4.61
N VAL A 33 3.35 1.40 5.07
CA VAL A 33 4.35 0.74 4.20
C VAL A 33 3.80 -0.56 3.62
N GLY A 34 3.05 -1.34 4.41
CA GLY A 34 2.31 -2.51 3.94
C GLY A 34 1.24 -2.14 2.90
N LEU A 35 0.57 -1.01 3.06
CA LEU A 35 -0.43 -0.54 2.11
C LEU A 35 0.22 -0.14 0.77
N ALA A 36 1.36 0.56 0.81
CA ALA A 36 2.12 0.89 -0.39
C ALA A 36 2.55 -0.37 -1.16
N THR A 37 3.07 -1.37 -0.44
CA THR A 37 3.47 -2.66 -1.01
C THR A 37 2.28 -3.38 -1.66
N CYS A 38 1.10 -3.33 -1.04
CA CYS A 38 -0.14 -3.87 -1.58
C CYS A 38 -0.51 -3.19 -2.91
N PHE A 39 -0.47 -1.86 -2.96
CA PHE A 39 -0.78 -1.11 -4.18
C PHE A 39 0.22 -1.33 -5.32
N ILE A 40 1.50 -1.54 -5.00
CA ILE A 40 2.52 -1.90 -6.01
C ILE A 40 2.24 -3.28 -6.58
N ALA A 41 1.88 -4.26 -5.74
CA ALA A 41 1.52 -5.60 -6.21
C ALA A 41 0.26 -5.56 -7.12
N ILE A 42 -0.74 -4.73 -6.77
CA ILE A 42 -1.92 -4.49 -7.62
C ILE A 42 -1.53 -3.82 -8.94
N ALA A 43 -0.61 -2.86 -8.95
CA ALA A 43 -0.11 -2.25 -10.18
C ALA A 43 0.55 -3.29 -11.10
N ALA A 44 1.33 -4.22 -10.54
CA ALA A 44 1.89 -5.33 -11.30
C ALA A 44 0.81 -6.27 -11.87
N LEU A 45 -0.28 -6.52 -11.13
CA LEU A 45 -1.44 -7.26 -11.65
C LEU A 45 -2.12 -6.51 -12.80
N TYR A 46 -2.24 -5.19 -12.73
CA TYR A 46 -2.78 -4.40 -13.86
C TYR A 46 -1.93 -4.49 -15.12
N ILE A 47 -0.60 -4.55 -15.00
CA ILE A 47 0.28 -4.79 -16.14
C ILE A 47 -0.02 -6.17 -16.77
N MET A 48 -0.20 -7.22 -15.95
CA MET A 48 -0.57 -8.55 -16.46
C MET A 48 -1.94 -8.56 -17.15
N LEU A 49 -2.86 -7.69 -16.73
CA LEU A 49 -4.16 -7.50 -17.36
C LEU A 49 -4.10 -6.63 -18.63
N SER A 50 -2.91 -6.26 -19.10
CA SER A 50 -2.72 -5.30 -20.20
C SER A 50 -3.36 -3.92 -19.94
N ALA A 51 -3.48 -3.54 -18.66
CA ALA A 51 -4.06 -2.27 -18.20
C ALA A 51 -2.97 -1.28 -17.78
N GLU A 52 -2.06 -0.95 -18.70
CA GLU A 52 -0.85 -0.15 -18.42
C GLU A 52 -1.16 1.25 -17.87
N PHE A 53 -2.12 1.94 -18.48
CA PHE A 53 -2.53 3.28 -18.02
C PHE A 53 -3.01 3.24 -16.56
N VAL A 54 -3.82 2.24 -16.22
CA VAL A 54 -4.34 2.06 -14.86
C VAL A 54 -3.21 1.70 -13.89
N ALA A 55 -2.25 0.87 -14.30
CA ALA A 55 -1.07 0.55 -13.49
C ALA A 55 -0.22 1.79 -13.17
N ILE A 56 0.01 2.66 -14.15
CA ILE A 56 0.77 3.91 -13.97
C ILE A 56 0.01 4.86 -13.03
N VAL A 57 -1.29 5.04 -13.25
CA VAL A 57 -2.15 5.85 -12.38
C VAL A 57 -2.18 5.27 -10.95
N GLN A 58 -2.19 3.95 -10.80
CA GLN A 58 -2.15 3.27 -9.51
C GLN A 58 -0.91 3.68 -8.70
N ILE A 59 0.25 3.69 -9.34
CA ILE A 59 1.50 4.09 -8.70
C ILE A 59 1.50 5.59 -8.41
N LEU A 60 1.15 6.44 -9.38
CA LEU A 60 1.21 7.89 -9.21
C LEU A 60 0.22 8.39 -8.15
N VAL A 61 -1.03 7.93 -8.20
CA VAL A 61 -2.11 8.43 -7.34
C VAL A 61 -2.13 7.70 -6.01
N TYR A 62 -2.18 6.37 -5.98
CA TYR A 62 -2.35 5.67 -4.72
C TYR A 62 -1.05 5.56 -3.93
N VAL A 63 0.04 5.12 -4.57
CA VAL A 63 1.35 5.01 -3.89
C VAL A 63 1.99 6.39 -3.70
N GLY A 64 1.96 7.23 -4.74
CA GLY A 64 2.63 8.53 -4.75
C GLY A 64 1.91 9.61 -3.95
N ALA A 65 0.59 9.74 -4.10
CA ALA A 65 -0.17 10.82 -3.45
C ALA A 65 -0.93 10.35 -2.21
N VAL A 66 -1.85 9.41 -2.35
CA VAL A 66 -2.79 9.02 -1.27
C VAL A 66 -2.06 8.47 -0.05
N VAL A 67 -1.18 7.49 -0.23
CA VAL A 67 -0.38 6.91 0.86
C VAL A 67 0.45 7.96 1.58
N VAL A 68 1.08 8.87 0.83
CA VAL A 68 1.92 9.94 1.38
C VAL A 68 1.08 10.93 2.18
N VAL A 69 -0.08 11.34 1.67
CA VAL A 69 -1.02 12.23 2.39
C VAL A 69 -1.51 11.57 3.68
N ILE A 70 -1.84 10.28 3.64
CA ILE A 70 -2.22 9.51 4.83
C ILE A 70 -1.08 9.50 5.86
N LEU A 71 0.16 9.24 5.44
CA LEU A 71 1.33 9.29 6.32
C LEU A 71 1.47 10.66 6.99
N PHE A 72 1.42 11.74 6.20
CA PHE A 72 1.53 13.09 6.73
C PHE A 72 0.41 13.42 7.72
N GLY A 73 -0.84 13.10 7.38
CA GLY A 73 -1.98 13.32 8.27
C GLY A 73 -1.80 12.61 9.61
N ILE A 74 -1.40 11.35 9.59
CA ILE A 74 -1.20 10.54 10.81
C ILE A 74 -0.03 11.06 11.65
N MET A 75 1.08 11.43 11.01
CA MET A 75 2.23 12.00 11.71
C MET A 75 1.89 13.31 12.41
N LEU A 76 1.09 14.17 11.78
CA LEU A 76 0.64 15.44 12.35
C LEU A 76 -0.30 15.18 13.54
N THR A 77 -1.32 14.35 13.38
CA THR A 77 -2.26 14.01 14.47
C THR A 77 -1.55 13.38 15.67
N ARG A 78 -0.59 12.48 15.46
CA ARG A 78 0.17 11.86 16.55
C ARG A 78 0.98 12.89 17.35
N ARG A 79 1.57 13.88 16.67
CA ARG A 79 2.31 14.97 17.33
C ARG A 79 1.40 15.86 18.17
N GLU A 80 0.26 16.24 17.64
CA GLU A 80 -0.72 17.09 18.34
C GLU A 80 -1.22 16.43 19.64
N ILE A 81 -1.54 15.13 19.60
CA ILE A 81 -1.97 14.37 20.79
C ILE A 81 -0.88 14.40 21.89
N MET A 82 0.38 14.11 21.52
CA MET A 82 1.50 14.10 22.48
C MET A 82 1.80 15.47 23.09
N GLU A 83 1.60 16.57 22.35
CA GLU A 83 1.80 17.92 22.88
C GLU A 83 0.68 18.33 23.84
N SER A 84 -0.56 17.89 23.60
CA SER A 84 -1.71 18.18 24.46
C SER A 84 -1.61 17.54 25.85
N GLU A 85 -1.05 16.33 25.95
CA GLU A 85 -0.87 15.61 27.23
C GLU A 85 0.21 16.25 28.13
N LYS A 86 1.09 17.08 27.54
CA LYS A 86 2.20 17.73 28.26
C LYS A 86 1.85 19.12 28.80
N ARG A 87 0.69 19.67 28.44
CA ARG A 87 0.16 20.97 28.92
C ARG A 87 -0.82 20.77 30.07
#